data_AF-A0A178FF92-F1
#
_entry.id   AF-A0A178FF92-F1
#
_cell.length_a   1.000
_cell.length_b   1.000
_cell.length_c   1.000
_cell.angle_alpha   90.00
_cell.angle_beta   90.00
_cell.angle_gamma   90.00
#
_symmetry.space_group_name_H-M   'P 1'
#
loop_
_entity.id
_entity.type
_entity.pdbx_description
1 polymer ?
#
loop_
_entity_poly.entity_id
_entity_poly.type
_entity_poly.pdbx_seq_one_letter_code
_entity_poly.pdbx_strand_id
1 'polypeptide(L)'
;MSYRYFRRDSRLDKVTPNDYPRIYLFGDSLTERGFFSQDVGFGWQLQKYYADRVEVVNEGYSGQTSRSLRRQFNEYLMGAIKSRGPPAPLFITIFLGANDACLSLSGAMVPLEEYEEHIRHYLNTILDDPATQETKVILISPPPVNVPVPVGEPLLDNPDAAIILRSVASQSRGHRTWESKRTYAKKIVEIGKEYEAQTSRVAVLDLWYALTKSVCRIEGTTQDDAFYHLDIDEMLPGSGMPGAKPFDKGYFTDGLHFGDKAYEILGRELLDLALTKWPELKRENFPRRD
;
A
#
# COMPACT_ATOMS: atom_id res chain seq x y z
N MET A 1 -6.60 26.60 1.80
CA MET A 1 -7.31 25.52 1.07
C MET A 1 -8.09 24.71 2.08
N SER A 2 -9.42 24.65 1.95
CA SER A 2 -10.27 24.04 2.97
C SER A 2 -10.16 22.52 2.91
N TYR A 3 -9.83 21.89 4.04
CA TYR A 3 -9.99 20.46 4.23
C TYR A 3 -11.46 20.10 4.04
N ARG A 4 -11.82 19.58 2.85
CA ARG A 4 -13.11 18.90 2.69
C ARG A 4 -12.97 17.58 3.43
N TYR A 5 -13.41 17.58 4.68
CA TYR A 5 -13.83 16.34 5.33
C TYR A 5 -14.77 15.64 4.35
N PHE A 6 -14.43 14.44 3.90
CA PHE A 6 -15.42 13.53 3.37
C PHE A 6 -16.43 13.33 4.49
N ARG A 7 -17.54 14.08 4.41
CA ARG A 7 -18.72 13.83 5.23
C ARG A 7 -19.16 12.43 4.85
N ARG A 8 -19.12 11.52 5.82
CA ARG A 8 -19.86 10.25 5.80
C ARG A 8 -21.25 10.59 5.25
N ASP A 9 -21.60 10.08 4.06
CA ASP A 9 -22.93 10.33 3.49
C ASP A 9 -23.94 9.55 4.32
N SER A 10 -24.51 10.21 5.32
CA SER A 10 -25.46 9.67 6.29
C SER A 10 -26.78 9.16 5.67
N ARG A 11 -26.88 9.17 4.33
CA ARG A 11 -28.05 8.71 3.56
C ARG A 11 -27.90 7.28 3.01
N LEU A 12 -26.73 6.66 3.19
CA LEU A 12 -26.47 5.25 2.82
C LEU A 12 -26.31 4.33 4.03
N ASP A 13 -26.46 4.83 5.25
CA ASP A 13 -26.39 4.03 6.46
C ASP A 13 -27.67 3.19 6.62
N LYS A 14 -27.82 2.13 5.81
CA LYS A 14 -28.39 0.90 6.35
C LYS A 14 -27.52 0.63 7.59
N VAL A 15 -28.09 0.78 8.79
CA VAL A 15 -27.40 0.44 10.04
C VAL A 15 -27.07 -1.04 9.94
N THR A 16 -25.86 -1.37 9.50
CA THR A 16 -25.39 -2.75 9.44
C THR A 16 -25.49 -3.27 10.88
N PRO A 17 -26.11 -4.44 11.11
CA PRO A 17 -26.20 -5.00 12.45
C PRO A 17 -24.83 -5.07 13.12
N ASN A 18 -24.77 -4.88 14.44
CA ASN A 18 -23.48 -4.85 15.14
C ASN A 18 -22.66 -6.13 14.94
N ASP A 19 -23.33 -7.26 14.73
CA ASP A 19 -22.73 -8.57 14.51
C ASP A 19 -22.25 -8.82 13.06
N TYR A 20 -22.37 -7.84 12.16
CA TYR A 20 -21.90 -7.94 10.78
C TYR A 20 -20.35 -8.02 10.75
N PRO A 21 -19.75 -9.04 10.10
CA PRO A 21 -18.30 -9.13 9.96
C PRO A 21 -17.76 -7.90 9.22
N ARG A 22 -16.59 -7.40 9.65
CA ARG A 22 -16.00 -6.18 9.12
C ARG A 22 -14.53 -6.33 8.75
N ILE A 23 -14.12 -5.61 7.72
CA ILE A 23 -12.74 -5.40 7.31
C ILE A 23 -12.48 -3.90 7.37
N TYR A 24 -11.35 -3.50 7.95
CA TYR A 24 -10.93 -2.09 7.95
C TYR A 24 -9.69 -1.91 7.09
N LEU A 25 -9.74 -0.95 6.17
CA LEU A 25 -8.60 -0.61 5.34
C LEU A 25 -8.02 0.70 5.86
N PHE A 26 -6.93 0.62 6.64
CA PHE A 26 -6.30 1.77 7.26
C PHE A 26 -5.08 2.23 6.46
N GLY A 27 -5.00 3.52 6.14
CA GLY A 27 -3.87 4.06 5.39
C GLY A 27 -4.00 5.53 4.99
N ASP A 28 -3.24 5.90 3.96
CA ASP A 28 -3.19 7.27 3.44
C ASP A 28 -4.14 7.48 2.23
N SER A 29 -3.79 8.40 1.32
CA SER A 29 -4.58 8.69 0.12
C SER A 29 -4.72 7.48 -0.81
N LEU A 30 -3.75 6.56 -0.83
CA LEU A 30 -3.84 5.35 -1.64
C LEU A 30 -4.96 4.43 -1.14
N THR A 31 -5.17 4.39 0.18
CA THR A 31 -6.29 3.68 0.80
C THR A 31 -7.61 4.41 0.59
N GLU A 32 -7.63 5.73 0.80
CA GLU A 32 -8.86 6.54 0.63
C GLU A 32 -9.43 6.40 -0.78
N ARG A 33 -8.56 6.56 -1.79
CA ARG A 33 -8.91 6.42 -3.22
C ARG A 33 -9.12 4.97 -3.63
N GLY A 34 -8.72 4.00 -2.81
CA GLY A 34 -8.93 2.56 -3.04
C GLY A 34 -10.40 2.14 -3.09
N PHE A 35 -11.35 3.03 -2.83
CA PHE A 35 -12.79 2.77 -2.96
C PHE A 35 -13.38 3.35 -4.25
N PHE A 36 -12.58 4.01 -5.08
CA PHE A 36 -13.04 4.55 -6.36
C PHE A 36 -13.20 3.43 -7.38
N SER A 37 -14.42 3.26 -7.89
CA SER A 37 -14.75 2.22 -8.87
C SER A 37 -14.12 2.50 -10.23
N GLN A 38 -13.97 3.77 -10.61
CA GLN A 38 -13.33 4.14 -11.89
C GLN A 38 -11.86 3.75 -11.98
N ASP A 39 -11.18 3.64 -10.82
CA ASP A 39 -9.78 3.25 -10.72
C ASP A 39 -9.64 1.77 -10.32
N VAL A 40 -10.73 1.00 -10.33
CA VAL A 40 -10.77 -0.41 -9.89
C VAL A 40 -10.14 -0.56 -8.50
N GLY A 41 -10.41 0.38 -7.59
CA GLY A 41 -9.75 0.45 -6.29
C GLY A 41 -9.86 -0.85 -5.47
N PHE A 42 -8.81 -1.20 -4.72
CA PHE A 42 -8.77 -2.48 -3.97
C PHE A 42 -9.86 -2.61 -2.90
N GLY A 43 -10.25 -1.51 -2.24
CA GLY A 43 -11.39 -1.49 -1.31
C GLY A 43 -12.72 -1.73 -2.02
N TRP A 44 -12.90 -1.16 -3.22
CA TRP A 44 -14.06 -1.44 -4.07
C TRP A 44 -14.07 -2.91 -4.55
N GLN A 45 -12.93 -3.48 -4.92
CA GLN A 45 -12.81 -4.89 -5.27
C GLN A 45 -13.20 -5.80 -4.09
N LEU A 46 -12.75 -5.50 -2.87
CA LEU A 46 -13.13 -6.22 -1.67
C LEU A 46 -14.64 -6.10 -1.39
N GLN A 47 -15.24 -4.91 -1.54
CA GLN A 47 -16.68 -4.73 -1.42
C GLN A 47 -17.46 -5.60 -2.40
N LYS A 48 -16.98 -5.73 -3.65
CA LYS A 48 -17.60 -6.64 -4.63
C LYS A 48 -17.45 -8.11 -4.27
N TYR A 49 -16.26 -8.52 -3.82
CA TYR A 49 -16.01 -9.90 -3.46
C TYR A 49 -16.91 -10.33 -2.29
N TYR A 50 -16.97 -9.52 -1.23
CA TYR A 50 -17.74 -9.77 -0.03
C TYR A 50 -19.19 -9.24 -0.06
N ALA A 51 -19.70 -8.87 -1.25
CA ALA A 51 -21.02 -8.27 -1.39
C ALA A 51 -22.09 -9.01 -0.58
N ASP A 52 -22.85 -8.23 0.19
CA ASP A 52 -23.95 -8.68 1.06
C ASP A 52 -23.53 -9.63 2.19
N ARG A 53 -22.23 -9.74 2.50
CA ARG A 53 -21.70 -10.65 3.54
C ARG A 53 -20.77 -9.99 4.56
N VAL A 54 -19.89 -9.10 4.12
CA VAL A 54 -18.90 -8.42 4.99
C VAL A 54 -18.87 -6.94 4.66
N GLU A 55 -18.86 -6.11 5.69
CA GLU A 55 -18.72 -4.66 5.54
C GLU A 55 -17.22 -4.31 5.43
N VAL A 56 -16.86 -3.64 4.33
CA VAL A 56 -15.50 -3.16 4.10
C VAL A 56 -15.47 -1.65 4.33
N VAL A 57 -14.73 -1.23 5.35
CA VAL A 57 -14.71 0.15 5.86
C VAL A 57 -13.44 0.86 5.38
N ASN A 58 -13.63 2.06 4.82
CA ASN A 58 -12.54 2.95 4.41
C ASN A 58 -12.05 3.76 5.60
N GLU A 59 -10.82 3.49 6.03
CA GLU A 59 -10.07 4.27 7.04
C GLU A 59 -8.81 4.86 6.40
N GLY A 60 -8.95 5.34 5.16
CA GLY A 60 -7.93 6.05 4.41
C GLY A 60 -7.99 7.56 4.62
N TYR A 61 -6.84 8.20 4.77
CA TYR A 61 -6.72 9.62 5.09
C TYR A 61 -5.67 10.31 4.21
N SER A 62 -6.11 11.07 3.20
CA SER A 62 -5.21 11.71 2.25
C SER A 62 -4.23 12.70 2.89
N GLY A 63 -2.99 12.65 2.40
CA GLY A 63 -1.89 13.54 2.78
C GLY A 63 -1.31 13.27 4.18
N GLN A 64 -1.68 12.16 4.82
CA GLN A 64 -1.20 11.82 6.15
C GLN A 64 0.03 10.90 6.12
N THR A 65 0.80 10.94 7.20
CA THR A 65 1.96 10.07 7.44
C THR A 65 1.68 9.11 8.59
N SER A 66 2.57 8.14 8.83
CA SER A 66 2.51 7.31 10.03
C SER A 66 2.47 8.14 11.31
N ARG A 67 3.17 9.27 11.37
CA ARG A 67 3.19 10.18 12.54
C ARG A 67 1.85 10.85 12.76
N SER A 68 1.30 11.48 11.71
CA SER A 68 0.11 12.32 11.86
C SER A 68 -1.17 11.51 12.11
N LEU A 69 -1.16 10.21 11.77
CA LEU A 69 -2.31 9.31 11.95
C LEU A 69 -2.47 8.72 13.35
N ARG A 70 -1.56 8.96 14.30
CA ARG A 70 -1.65 8.35 15.64
C ARG A 70 -3.01 8.60 16.30
N ARG A 71 -3.57 9.79 16.13
CA ARG A 71 -4.88 10.14 16.69
C ARG A 71 -6.01 9.42 15.95
N GLN A 72 -5.97 9.42 14.62
CA GLN A 72 -6.95 8.74 13.76
C GLN A 72 -7.02 7.25 14.07
N PHE A 73 -5.85 6.62 14.19
CA PHE A 73 -5.73 5.22 14.57
C PHE A 73 -6.37 4.94 15.94
N ASN A 74 -6.00 5.68 16.98
CA ASN A 74 -6.44 5.41 18.35
C ASN A 74 -7.91 5.78 18.59
N GLU A 75 -8.33 6.97 18.17
CA GLU A 75 -9.68 7.49 18.47
C GLU A 75 -10.74 7.00 17.49
N TYR A 76 -10.40 6.87 16.20
CA TYR A 76 -11.39 6.59 15.16
C TYR A 76 -11.42 5.11 14.82
N LEU A 77 -10.29 4.52 14.38
CA LEU A 77 -10.25 3.09 14.04
C LEU A 77 -10.48 2.22 15.29
N MET A 78 -9.59 2.29 16.28
CA MET A 78 -9.72 1.46 17.49
C MET A 78 -10.95 1.83 18.32
N GLY A 79 -11.31 3.12 18.37
CA GLY A 79 -12.54 3.58 19.01
C GLY A 79 -13.79 3.01 18.35
N ALA A 80 -13.88 3.00 17.02
CA ALA A 80 -15.02 2.44 16.29
C ALA A 80 -15.12 0.92 16.46
N ILE A 81 -13.98 0.21 16.47
CA ILE A 81 -13.95 -1.24 16.72
C ILE A 81 -14.52 -1.55 18.10
N LYS A 82 -14.02 -0.87 19.15
CA LYS A 82 -14.49 -1.03 20.54
C LYS A 82 -15.95 -0.65 20.70
N SER A 83 -16.36 0.49 20.16
CA SER A 83 -17.73 0.98 20.25
C SER A 83 -18.73 0.05 19.61
N ARG A 84 -18.34 -0.66 18.55
CA ARG A 84 -19.25 -1.63 17.92
C ARG A 84 -19.31 -2.94 18.69
N GLY A 85 -18.22 -3.34 19.33
CA GLY A 85 -18.14 -4.63 20.02
C GLY A 85 -18.08 -5.82 19.06
N PRO A 86 -18.34 -7.04 19.57
CA PRO A 86 -18.15 -8.28 18.82
C PRO A 86 -19.12 -8.45 17.63
N PRO A 87 -18.70 -9.16 16.57
CA PRO A 87 -17.42 -9.84 16.43
C PRO A 87 -16.26 -8.88 16.13
N ALA A 88 -15.05 -9.31 16.51
CA ALA A 88 -13.82 -8.63 16.14
C ALA A 88 -13.72 -8.50 14.59
N PRO A 89 -13.05 -7.46 14.07
CA PRO A 89 -12.79 -7.36 12.63
C PRO A 89 -12.12 -8.62 12.07
N LEU A 90 -12.47 -9.01 10.84
CA LEU A 90 -11.86 -10.15 10.17
C LEU A 90 -10.38 -9.89 9.91
N PHE A 91 -10.07 -8.76 9.26
CA PHE A 91 -8.72 -8.26 9.16
C PHE A 91 -8.68 -6.74 9.05
N ILE A 92 -7.50 -6.18 9.35
CA ILE A 92 -7.16 -4.78 9.18
C ILE A 92 -5.94 -4.69 8.26
N THR A 93 -5.97 -3.84 7.24
CA THR A 93 -4.75 -3.52 6.49
C THR A 93 -4.07 -2.30 7.07
N ILE A 94 -2.75 -2.28 7.13
CA ILE A 94 -1.97 -1.05 7.37
C ILE A 94 -1.19 -0.76 6.08
N PHE A 95 -1.59 0.29 5.38
CA PHE A 95 -0.97 0.71 4.13
C PHE A 95 -0.52 2.17 4.22
N LEU A 96 0.72 2.35 4.67
CA LEU A 96 1.35 3.63 4.98
C LEU A 96 2.80 3.66 4.52
N GLY A 97 3.40 4.84 4.46
CA GLY A 97 4.80 5.03 4.07
C GLY A 97 4.97 5.79 2.76
N ALA A 98 3.89 5.98 1.98
CA ALA A 98 3.99 6.68 0.72
C ALA A 98 4.35 8.17 0.91
N ASN A 99 3.82 8.80 1.97
CA ASN A 99 4.14 10.17 2.34
C ASN A 99 5.38 10.25 3.26
N ASP A 100 5.54 9.28 4.17
CA ASP A 100 6.69 9.20 5.09
C ASP A 100 8.03 9.18 4.37
N ALA A 101 8.11 8.43 3.26
CA ALA A 101 9.30 8.31 2.41
C ALA A 101 9.45 9.44 1.37
N CYS A 102 8.57 10.45 1.38
CA CYS A 102 8.63 11.53 0.39
C CYS A 102 9.63 12.61 0.80
N LEU A 103 10.66 12.82 -0.02
CA LEU A 103 11.62 13.90 0.17
C LEU A 103 11.03 15.21 -0.36
N SER A 104 10.27 15.91 0.48
CA SER A 104 9.64 17.21 0.18
C SER A 104 10.25 18.36 0.99
N LEU A 105 10.44 19.52 0.34
CA LEU A 105 10.94 20.74 0.98
C LEU A 105 9.88 21.43 1.85
N SER A 106 8.59 21.11 1.66
CA SER A 106 7.44 21.80 2.27
C SER A 106 6.74 21.01 3.39
N GLY A 107 7.21 19.79 3.71
CA GLY A 107 6.79 19.08 4.93
C GLY A 107 6.84 17.54 4.87
N ALA A 108 6.97 16.99 6.10
CA ALA A 108 6.53 15.70 6.64
C ALA A 108 7.14 14.37 6.16
N MET A 109 8.41 14.33 5.76
CA MET A 109 9.15 13.05 5.87
C MET A 109 9.13 12.58 7.33
N VAL A 110 8.92 11.29 7.56
CA VAL A 110 9.08 10.67 8.89
C VAL A 110 10.33 9.80 8.81
N PRO A 111 11.39 10.06 9.59
CA PRO A 111 12.61 9.25 9.56
C PRO A 111 12.33 7.75 9.71
N LEU A 112 13.15 6.90 9.09
CA LEU A 112 12.89 5.46 8.99
C LEU A 112 12.73 4.78 10.37
N GLU A 113 13.56 5.16 11.34
CA GLU A 113 13.50 4.65 12.72
C GLU A 113 12.16 4.99 13.38
N GLU A 114 11.73 6.25 13.28
CA GLU A 114 10.44 6.69 13.82
C GLU A 114 9.25 6.04 13.07
N TYR A 115 9.36 5.88 11.74
CA TYR A 115 8.36 5.16 10.95
C TYR A 115 8.23 3.71 11.41
N GLU A 116 9.36 3.02 11.65
CA GLU A 116 9.37 1.67 12.18
C GLU A 116 8.66 1.58 13.54
N GLU A 117 8.98 2.50 14.46
CA GLU A 117 8.30 2.59 15.77
C GLU A 117 6.77 2.76 15.62
N HIS A 118 6.32 3.58 14.68
CA HIS A 118 4.90 3.79 14.41
C HIS A 118 4.20 2.53 13.88
N ILE A 119 4.80 1.85 12.91
CA ILE A 119 4.22 0.64 12.34
C ILE A 119 4.12 -0.46 13.42
N ARG A 120 5.19 -0.65 14.21
CA ARG A 120 5.19 -1.60 15.34
C ARG A 120 4.14 -1.24 16.39
N HIS A 121 3.99 0.05 16.71
CA HIS A 121 2.97 0.53 17.64
C HIS A 121 1.55 0.20 17.15
N TYR A 122 1.24 0.43 15.87
CA TYR A 122 -0.06 0.10 15.30
C TYR A 122 -0.33 -1.41 15.29
N LEU A 123 0.67 -2.20 14.90
CA LEU A 123 0.58 -3.66 14.95
C LEU A 123 0.30 -4.17 16.37
N ASN A 124 1.14 -3.80 17.33
CA ASN A 124 1.01 -4.27 18.71
C ASN A 124 -0.32 -3.83 19.31
N THR A 125 -0.77 -2.61 19.03
CA THR A 125 -2.08 -2.13 19.52
C THR A 125 -3.23 -3.00 18.99
N ILE A 126 -3.19 -3.45 17.73
CA ILE A 126 -4.22 -4.36 17.19
C ILE A 126 -4.05 -5.78 17.75
N LEU A 127 -2.83 -6.25 17.91
CA LEU A 127 -2.57 -7.63 18.34
C LEU A 127 -2.92 -7.86 19.81
N ASP A 128 -2.66 -6.86 20.66
CA ASP A 128 -2.79 -6.95 22.12
C ASP A 128 -4.17 -6.53 22.64
N ASP A 129 -4.97 -5.80 21.85
CA ASP A 129 -6.27 -5.32 22.30
C ASP A 129 -7.36 -6.42 22.28
N PRO A 130 -8.12 -6.61 23.38
CA PRO A 130 -9.18 -7.63 23.44
C PRO A 130 -10.27 -7.47 22.38
N ALA A 131 -10.55 -6.24 21.93
CA ALA A 131 -11.57 -5.99 20.90
C ALA A 131 -11.16 -6.51 19.50
N THR A 132 -9.88 -6.83 19.33
CA THR A 132 -9.28 -7.32 18.09
C THR A 132 -8.59 -8.67 18.27
N GLN A 133 -8.90 -9.44 19.32
CA GLN A 133 -8.22 -10.69 19.67
C GLN A 133 -8.08 -11.70 18.52
N GLU A 134 -9.09 -11.81 17.65
CA GLU A 134 -9.09 -12.71 16.48
C GLU A 134 -8.75 -12.02 15.16
N THR A 135 -8.59 -10.70 15.17
CA THR A 135 -8.36 -9.90 13.98
C THR A 135 -7.01 -10.18 13.37
N LYS A 136 -6.99 -10.42 12.05
CA LYS A 136 -5.75 -10.57 11.29
C LYS A 136 -5.25 -9.20 10.84
N VAL A 137 -3.95 -9.04 10.61
CA VAL A 137 -3.37 -7.78 10.14
C VAL A 137 -2.54 -8.04 8.89
N ILE A 138 -2.77 -7.24 7.85
CA ILE A 138 -1.97 -7.29 6.62
C ILE A 138 -1.21 -5.98 6.49
N LEU A 139 0.11 -6.05 6.58
CA LEU A 139 0.98 -4.94 6.22
C LEU A 139 1.12 -4.88 4.70
N ILE A 140 1.05 -3.68 4.13
CA ILE A 140 1.23 -3.47 2.70
C ILE A 140 2.40 -2.50 2.52
N SER A 141 3.44 -2.92 1.80
CA SER A 141 4.61 -2.07 1.57
C SER A 141 4.24 -0.84 0.72
N PRO A 142 4.79 0.36 1.00
CA PRO A 142 4.56 1.53 0.16
C PRO A 142 5.02 1.28 -1.29
N PRO A 143 4.31 1.81 -2.30
CA PRO A 143 4.65 1.57 -3.69
C PRO A 143 5.83 2.42 -4.17
N PRO A 144 6.40 2.07 -5.35
CA PRO A 144 7.27 2.98 -6.08
C PRO A 144 6.54 4.25 -6.53
N VAL A 145 7.33 5.24 -6.91
CA VAL A 145 6.85 6.41 -7.70
C VAL A 145 7.25 6.23 -9.15
N ASN A 146 6.52 6.86 -10.06
CA ASN A 146 6.86 6.88 -11.47
C ASN A 146 7.62 8.16 -11.83
N VAL A 147 8.93 8.16 -11.61
CA VAL A 147 9.79 9.30 -11.95
C VAL A 147 10.03 9.32 -13.46
N PRO A 148 9.74 10.42 -14.16
CA PRO A 148 10.07 10.56 -15.57
C PRO A 148 11.58 10.45 -15.79
N VAL A 149 12.00 9.73 -16.84
CA VAL A 149 13.41 9.68 -17.25
C VAL A 149 13.77 11.02 -17.90
N PRO A 150 14.84 11.72 -17.45
CA PRO A 150 15.34 12.90 -18.14
C PRO A 150 15.82 12.48 -19.55
N VAL A 151 15.24 13.06 -20.60
CA VAL A 151 15.46 12.59 -21.98
C VAL A 151 16.91 12.76 -22.44
N GLY A 152 17.36 11.74 -23.15
CA GLY A 152 18.47 11.75 -24.11
C GLY A 152 18.81 10.34 -24.61
N GLU A 153 17.86 9.58 -25.18
CA GLU A 153 18.14 8.25 -25.78
C GLU A 153 19.39 8.22 -26.69
N PRO A 154 19.69 9.25 -27.51
CA PRO A 154 20.89 9.26 -28.35
C PRO A 154 22.22 9.34 -27.59
N LEU A 155 22.21 9.72 -26.31
CA LEU A 155 23.42 9.89 -25.50
C LEU A 155 23.80 8.62 -24.72
N LEU A 156 22.95 7.61 -24.67
CA LEU A 156 23.25 6.34 -24.00
C LEU A 156 24.22 5.46 -24.80
N ASP A 157 24.29 5.66 -26.12
CA ASP A 157 25.21 4.92 -26.99
C ASP A 157 26.68 5.34 -26.80
N ASN A 158 26.93 6.48 -26.13
CA ASN A 158 28.26 6.91 -25.73
C ASN A 158 28.50 6.56 -24.24
N PRO A 159 29.46 5.68 -23.91
CA PRO A 159 29.71 5.23 -22.54
C PRO A 159 30.02 6.37 -21.55
N ASP A 160 30.81 7.36 -21.96
CA ASP A 160 31.19 8.48 -21.08
C ASP A 160 29.98 9.38 -20.79
N ALA A 161 29.15 9.65 -21.80
CA ALA A 161 27.92 10.40 -21.63
C ALA A 161 26.91 9.64 -20.76
N ALA A 162 26.80 8.32 -20.91
CA ALA A 162 25.93 7.48 -20.11
C ALA A 162 26.30 7.52 -18.61
N ILE A 163 27.60 7.50 -18.27
CA ILE A 163 28.08 7.62 -16.89
C ILE A 163 27.64 8.96 -16.28
N ILE A 164 27.85 10.07 -17.00
CA ILE A 164 27.50 11.41 -16.54
C ILE A 164 25.98 11.52 -16.34
N LEU A 165 25.18 11.04 -17.29
CA LEU A 165 23.72 11.07 -17.20
C LEU A 165 23.20 10.28 -16.01
N ARG A 166 23.74 9.07 -15.75
CA ARG A 166 23.38 8.27 -14.58
C ARG A 166 23.74 8.97 -13.28
N SER A 167 24.91 9.59 -13.21
CA SER A 167 25.35 10.36 -12.03
C SER A 167 24.45 11.56 -11.75
N VAL A 168 24.02 12.30 -12.79
CA VAL A 168 23.09 13.42 -12.63
C VAL A 168 21.69 12.92 -12.22
N ALA A 169 21.21 11.85 -12.84
CA ALA A 169 19.89 11.28 -12.55
C ALA A 169 19.79 10.76 -11.11
N SER A 170 20.84 10.11 -10.59
CA SER A 170 20.83 9.59 -9.21
C SER A 170 20.75 10.69 -8.16
N GLN A 171 21.26 11.89 -8.45
CA GLN A 171 21.14 13.06 -7.57
C GLN A 171 19.78 13.78 -7.68
N SER A 172 18.96 13.43 -8.68
CA SER A 172 17.66 14.04 -8.88
C SER A 172 16.74 13.79 -7.67
N ARG A 173 15.85 14.75 -7.40
CA ARG A 173 14.86 14.62 -6.32
C ARG A 173 13.93 13.41 -6.55
N GLY A 174 13.58 13.15 -7.80
CA GLY A 174 12.73 12.02 -8.18
C GLY A 174 13.37 10.69 -7.80
N HIS A 175 14.60 10.44 -8.27
CA HIS A 175 15.32 9.21 -7.97
C HIS A 175 15.52 9.01 -6.47
N ARG A 176 15.99 10.04 -5.74
CA ARG A 176 16.16 9.94 -4.28
C ARG A 176 14.86 9.65 -3.54
N THR A 177 13.72 10.16 -4.04
CA THR A 177 12.40 9.82 -3.48
C THR A 177 12.02 8.37 -3.79
N TRP A 178 12.36 7.88 -4.98
CA TRP A 178 12.18 6.47 -5.35
C TRP A 178 13.03 5.54 -4.47
N GLU A 179 14.31 5.86 -4.25
CA GLU A 179 15.21 5.10 -3.36
C GLU A 179 14.72 5.12 -1.90
N SER A 180 14.27 6.28 -1.43
CA SER A 180 13.66 6.40 -0.11
C SER A 180 12.45 5.48 0.01
N LYS A 181 11.51 5.50 -0.95
CA LYS A 181 10.35 4.59 -0.95
C LYS A 181 10.75 3.12 -1.00
N ARG A 182 11.78 2.75 -1.77
CA ARG A 182 12.33 1.38 -1.80
C ARG A 182 12.79 0.94 -0.41
N THR A 183 13.43 1.85 0.32
CA THR A 183 13.92 1.58 1.69
C THR A 183 12.78 1.32 2.66
N TYR A 184 11.71 2.12 2.61
CA TYR A 184 10.55 1.95 3.49
C TYR A 184 9.74 0.71 3.10
N ALA A 185 9.69 0.37 1.80
CA ALA A 185 9.08 -0.86 1.34
C ALA A 185 9.80 -2.10 1.90
N LYS A 186 11.14 -2.14 1.79
CA LYS A 186 11.96 -3.20 2.39
C LYS A 186 11.74 -3.30 3.90
N LYS A 187 11.66 -2.17 4.60
CA LYS A 187 11.42 -2.13 6.04
C LYS A 187 10.04 -2.68 6.42
N ILE A 188 8.98 -2.40 5.66
CA ILE A 188 7.67 -3.02 5.90
C ILE A 188 7.73 -4.54 5.72
N VAL A 189 8.44 -5.03 4.70
CA VAL A 189 8.62 -6.48 4.49
C VAL A 189 9.38 -7.11 5.65
N GLU A 190 10.46 -6.49 6.11
CA GLU A 190 11.25 -6.92 7.27
C GLU A 190 10.37 -7.03 8.53
N ILE A 191 9.69 -5.94 8.92
CA ILE A 191 8.76 -5.93 10.07
C ILE A 191 7.70 -7.02 9.89
N GLY A 192 7.07 -7.09 8.71
CA GLY A 192 6.06 -8.09 8.42
C GLY A 192 6.53 -9.52 8.64
N LYS A 193 7.74 -9.85 8.16
CA LYS A 193 8.34 -11.18 8.32
C LYS A 193 8.68 -11.50 9.78
N GLU A 194 9.16 -10.52 10.53
CA GLU A 194 9.39 -10.69 11.97
C GLU A 194 8.11 -11.05 12.73
N TYR A 195 6.99 -10.37 12.42
CA TYR A 195 5.71 -10.65 13.05
C TYR A 195 5.08 -11.96 12.54
N GLU A 196 5.24 -12.29 11.26
CA GLU A 196 4.84 -13.59 10.71
C GLU A 196 5.52 -14.77 11.43
N ALA A 197 6.77 -14.59 11.88
CA ALA A 197 7.48 -15.60 12.65
C ALA A 197 6.96 -15.75 14.10
N GLN A 198 6.25 -14.74 14.62
CA GLN A 198 5.76 -14.70 16.00
C GLN A 198 4.28 -15.08 16.11
N THR A 199 3.48 -14.84 15.07
CA THR A 199 2.04 -15.08 15.09
C THR A 199 1.48 -15.40 13.70
N SER A 200 0.48 -16.29 13.65
CA SER A 200 -0.26 -16.58 12.42
C SER A 200 -1.23 -15.47 12.01
N ARG A 201 -1.45 -14.45 12.86
CA ARG A 201 -2.39 -13.35 12.63
C ARG A 201 -1.86 -12.24 11.73
N VAL A 202 -0.56 -12.22 11.43
CA VAL A 202 0.04 -11.17 10.59
C VAL A 202 0.43 -11.75 9.23
N ALA A 203 0.26 -10.95 8.18
CA ALA A 203 0.81 -11.18 6.85
C ALA A 203 1.42 -9.90 6.30
N VAL A 204 2.31 -10.04 5.31
CA VAL A 204 2.87 -8.90 4.59
C VAL A 204 2.75 -9.06 3.08
N LEU A 205 2.21 -8.04 2.43
CA LEU A 205 2.16 -7.90 0.98
C LEU A 205 3.29 -6.97 0.54
N ASP A 206 4.27 -7.52 -0.18
CA ASP A 206 5.29 -6.73 -0.85
C ASP A 206 4.73 -6.13 -2.15
N LEU A 207 3.95 -5.05 -2.01
CA LEU A 207 3.35 -4.34 -3.12
C LEU A 207 4.42 -3.67 -4.01
N TRP A 208 5.52 -3.21 -3.42
CA TRP A 208 6.66 -2.71 -4.20
C TRP A 208 7.10 -3.76 -5.22
N TYR A 209 7.42 -4.97 -4.76
CA TYR A 209 7.79 -6.09 -5.61
C TYR A 209 6.72 -6.40 -6.66
N ALA A 210 5.46 -6.54 -6.23
CA ALA A 210 4.36 -6.89 -7.13
C ALA A 210 4.23 -5.88 -8.29
N LEU A 211 4.30 -4.58 -8.00
CA LEU A 211 4.20 -3.53 -9.00
C LEU A 211 5.42 -3.48 -9.92
N THR A 212 6.63 -3.42 -9.37
CA THR A 212 7.86 -3.34 -10.19
C THR A 212 8.04 -4.59 -11.03
N LYS A 213 7.82 -5.79 -10.45
CA LYS A 213 7.88 -7.05 -11.19
C LYS A 213 6.92 -7.03 -12.36
N SER A 214 5.70 -6.54 -12.19
CA SER A 214 4.66 -6.54 -13.25
C SER A 214 5.13 -5.91 -14.58
N VAL A 215 6.09 -4.97 -14.53
CA VAL A 215 6.64 -4.24 -15.68
C VAL A 215 8.02 -4.76 -16.13
N CYS A 216 8.78 -5.44 -15.26
CA CYS A 216 10.12 -5.95 -15.59
C CYS A 216 10.07 -6.94 -16.77
N ARG A 217 10.91 -6.72 -17.79
CA ARG A 217 11.03 -7.60 -18.96
C ARG A 217 12.49 -7.62 -19.43
N ILE A 218 13.08 -8.81 -19.48
CA ILE A 218 14.35 -9.11 -20.14
C ILE A 218 14.09 -10.30 -21.07
N GLU A 219 14.56 -10.22 -22.31
CA GLU A 219 14.37 -11.30 -23.29
C GLU A 219 15.08 -12.57 -22.83
N GLY A 220 14.39 -13.70 -22.91
CA GLY A 220 14.94 -15.01 -22.52
C GLY A 220 14.93 -15.32 -21.02
N THR A 221 14.36 -14.47 -20.16
CA THR A 221 14.26 -14.72 -18.71
C THR A 221 12.82 -14.78 -18.22
N THR A 222 12.61 -15.36 -17.03
CA THR A 222 11.32 -15.19 -16.33
C THR A 222 11.14 -13.74 -15.88
N GLN A 223 9.92 -13.40 -15.46
CA GLN A 223 9.62 -12.06 -14.96
C GLN A 223 10.26 -11.80 -13.59
N ASP A 224 10.36 -12.82 -12.74
CA ASP A 224 11.07 -12.75 -11.45
C ASP A 224 12.58 -12.56 -11.69
N ASP A 225 13.19 -13.33 -12.60
CA ASP A 225 14.61 -13.15 -12.96
C ASP A 225 14.86 -11.75 -13.51
N ALA A 226 13.98 -11.27 -14.39
CA ALA A 226 14.07 -9.91 -14.94
C ALA A 226 14.01 -8.85 -13.83
N PHE A 227 13.16 -9.04 -12.81
CA PHE A 227 13.12 -8.16 -11.66
C PHE A 227 14.45 -8.16 -10.88
N TYR A 228 14.98 -9.34 -10.54
CA TYR A 228 16.21 -9.41 -9.73
C TYR A 228 17.43 -8.85 -10.46
N HIS A 229 17.55 -9.09 -11.78
CA HIS A 229 18.59 -8.47 -12.60
C HIS A 229 18.47 -6.93 -12.56
N LEU A 230 17.28 -6.39 -12.80
CA LEU A 230 17.07 -4.94 -12.79
C LEU A 230 17.19 -4.30 -11.40
N ASP A 231 16.90 -5.04 -10.33
CA ASP A 231 17.08 -4.55 -8.95
C ASP A 231 18.55 -4.47 -8.54
N ILE A 232 19.38 -5.40 -9.03
CA ILE A 232 20.84 -5.36 -8.85
C ILE A 232 21.43 -4.17 -9.60
N ASP A 233 20.95 -3.91 -10.82
CA ASP A 233 21.45 -2.82 -11.67
C ASP A 233 20.82 -1.45 -11.34
N GLU A 234 19.96 -1.37 -10.31
CA GLU A 234 19.20 -0.17 -9.94
C GLU A 234 18.30 0.39 -11.06
N MET A 235 17.94 -0.46 -12.03
CA MET A 235 17.16 -0.14 -13.23
C MET A 235 15.68 -0.54 -13.13
N LEU A 236 15.17 -0.77 -11.91
CA LEU A 236 13.77 -1.07 -11.71
C LEU A 236 12.85 0.06 -12.21
N PRO A 237 11.60 -0.28 -12.61
CA PRO A 237 10.68 0.69 -13.19
C PRO A 237 10.39 1.90 -12.30
N GLY A 238 10.23 3.06 -12.95
CA GLY A 238 9.90 4.32 -12.29
C GLY A 238 11.03 4.99 -11.53
N SER A 239 12.26 4.47 -11.57
CA SER A 239 13.42 5.04 -10.86
C SER A 239 13.90 6.38 -11.43
N GLY A 240 13.51 6.72 -12.67
CA GLY A 240 14.01 7.89 -13.39
C GLY A 240 15.45 7.76 -13.86
N MET A 241 16.08 6.60 -13.68
CA MET A 241 17.43 6.34 -14.19
C MET A 241 17.42 6.21 -15.72
N PRO A 242 18.44 6.72 -16.43
CA PRO A 242 18.57 6.51 -17.87
C PRO A 242 18.62 5.02 -18.21
N GLY A 243 17.69 4.59 -19.08
CA GLY A 243 17.51 3.18 -19.46
C GLY A 243 16.52 2.39 -18.59
N ALA A 244 16.11 2.92 -17.43
CA ALA A 244 15.03 2.31 -16.64
C ALA A 244 13.68 2.58 -17.30
N LYS A 245 12.79 1.58 -17.29
CA LYS A 245 11.45 1.72 -17.87
C LYS A 245 10.57 2.59 -16.97
N PRO A 246 9.75 3.50 -17.52
CA PRO A 246 8.68 4.11 -16.75
C PRO A 246 7.57 3.08 -16.53
N PHE A 247 6.67 3.37 -15.59
CA PHE A 247 5.37 2.71 -15.57
C PHE A 247 4.47 3.30 -16.66
N ASP A 248 3.81 2.43 -17.42
CA ASP A 248 2.89 2.82 -18.49
C ASP A 248 1.62 3.48 -17.95
N LYS A 249 0.84 4.07 -18.87
CA LYS A 249 -0.51 4.58 -18.57
C LYS A 249 -1.37 3.50 -17.90
N GLY A 250 -2.08 3.91 -16.86
CA GLY A 250 -2.94 3.07 -16.02
C GLY A 250 -2.32 2.68 -14.68
N TYR A 251 -0.99 2.72 -14.54
CA TYR A 251 -0.35 2.44 -13.24
C TYR A 251 -0.46 3.61 -12.27
N PHE A 252 -0.13 4.82 -12.73
CA PHE A 252 -0.15 6.02 -11.90
C PHE A 252 -0.89 7.16 -12.61
N THR A 253 -1.65 7.95 -11.87
CA THR A 253 -2.37 9.13 -12.40
C THR A 253 -1.52 10.40 -12.37
N ASP A 254 -0.65 10.54 -11.37
CA ASP A 254 0.19 11.72 -11.13
C ASP A 254 1.62 11.36 -10.69
N GLY A 255 2.02 10.11 -10.94
CA GLY A 255 3.33 9.57 -10.53
C GLY A 255 3.38 9.02 -9.11
N LEU A 256 2.32 9.20 -8.30
CA LEU A 256 2.20 8.64 -6.95
C LEU A 256 0.91 7.85 -6.75
N HIS A 257 -0.24 8.46 -7.05
CA HIS A 257 -1.53 7.81 -6.91
C HIS A 257 -1.78 6.83 -8.04
N PHE A 258 -2.43 5.73 -7.71
CA PHE A 258 -2.68 4.65 -8.64
C PHE A 258 -3.77 4.97 -9.65
N GLY A 259 -3.62 4.40 -10.84
CA GLY A 259 -4.72 4.14 -11.76
C GLY A 259 -5.21 2.69 -11.66
N ASP A 260 -6.04 2.29 -12.62
CA ASP A 260 -6.69 0.97 -12.71
C ASP A 260 -5.73 -0.21 -12.58
N LYS A 261 -4.64 -0.24 -13.35
CA LYS A 261 -3.70 -1.37 -13.37
C LYS A 261 -3.01 -1.61 -12.03
N ALA A 262 -2.60 -0.55 -11.35
CA ALA A 262 -1.90 -0.68 -10.07
C ALA A 262 -2.86 -1.10 -8.95
N TYR A 263 -4.09 -0.57 -8.94
CA TYR A 263 -5.10 -1.03 -7.99
C TYR A 263 -5.59 -2.46 -8.27
N GLU A 264 -5.68 -2.88 -9.54
CA GLU A 264 -6.01 -4.26 -9.89
C GLU A 264 -4.96 -5.24 -9.35
N ILE A 265 -3.67 -4.93 -9.51
CA ILE A 265 -2.58 -5.71 -8.90
C ILE A 265 -2.72 -5.73 -7.38
N LEU A 266 -2.85 -4.57 -6.73
CA LEU A 266 -3.00 -4.50 -5.26
C LEU A 266 -4.19 -5.34 -4.77
N GLY A 267 -5.36 -5.19 -5.38
CA GLY A 267 -6.57 -5.91 -4.99
C GLY A 267 -6.45 -7.42 -5.17
N ARG A 268 -5.91 -7.87 -6.31
CA ARG A 268 -5.67 -9.30 -6.56
C ARG A 268 -4.68 -9.88 -5.56
N GLU A 269 -3.49 -9.30 -5.44
CA GLU A 269 -2.43 -9.84 -4.58
C GLU A 269 -2.84 -9.80 -3.09
N LEU A 270 -3.58 -8.78 -2.66
CA LEU A 270 -4.13 -8.70 -1.30
C LEU A 270 -5.12 -9.83 -1.03
N LEU A 271 -6.07 -10.05 -1.95
CA LEU A 271 -7.08 -11.09 -1.80
C LEU A 271 -6.46 -12.48 -1.86
N ASP A 272 -5.55 -12.72 -2.81
CA ASP A 272 -4.85 -14.00 -2.96
C ASP A 272 -4.02 -14.30 -1.70
N LEU A 273 -3.27 -13.34 -1.17
CA LEU A 273 -2.53 -13.47 0.09
C LEU A 273 -3.46 -13.84 1.25
N ALA A 274 -4.55 -13.07 1.42
CA ALA A 274 -5.49 -13.27 2.52
C ALA A 274 -6.15 -14.65 2.46
N LEU A 275 -6.63 -15.07 1.28
CA LEU A 275 -7.35 -16.35 1.12
C LEU A 275 -6.42 -17.56 1.11
N THR A 276 -5.15 -17.39 0.73
CA THR A 276 -4.14 -18.45 0.81
C THR A 276 -3.75 -18.70 2.26
N LYS A 277 -3.52 -17.61 3.02
CA LYS A 277 -3.05 -17.70 4.40
C LYS A 277 -4.17 -18.00 5.39
N TRP A 278 -5.36 -17.45 5.16
CA TRP A 278 -6.55 -17.61 5.99
C TRP A 278 -7.75 -18.04 5.14
N PRO A 279 -7.84 -19.32 4.75
CA PRO A 279 -8.94 -19.84 3.93
C PRO A 279 -10.33 -19.64 4.54
N GLU A 280 -10.43 -19.44 5.86
CA GLU A 280 -11.66 -19.08 6.56
C GLU A 280 -12.21 -17.71 6.14
N LEU A 281 -11.39 -16.83 5.55
CA LEU A 281 -11.83 -15.55 4.97
C LEU A 281 -12.54 -15.69 3.62
N LYS A 282 -12.67 -16.89 3.05
CA LYS A 282 -13.49 -17.09 1.86
C LYS A 282 -14.92 -16.62 2.11
N ARG A 283 -15.48 -15.87 1.14
CA ARG A 283 -16.77 -15.20 1.33
C ARG A 283 -17.90 -16.19 1.62
N GLU A 284 -17.79 -17.42 1.13
CA GLU A 284 -18.78 -18.49 1.31
C GLU A 284 -18.97 -18.87 2.79
N ASN A 285 -17.98 -18.57 3.64
CA ASN A 285 -18.03 -18.84 5.08
C ASN A 285 -18.85 -17.80 5.87
N PHE A 286 -19.26 -16.70 5.24
CA PHE A 286 -20.07 -15.67 5.88
C PHE A 286 -21.50 -15.69 5.35
N PRO A 287 -22.54 -15.59 6.19
CA PRO A 287 -23.92 -15.61 5.73
C PRO A 287 -24.19 -14.40 4.83
N ARG A 288 -24.96 -14.63 3.76
CA ARG A 288 -25.60 -13.53 3.02
C ARG A 288 -26.64 -12.87 3.92
N ARG A 289 -26.71 -11.55 3.88
CA ARG A 289 -27.77 -10.79 4.53
C ARG A 289 -28.43 -9.87 3.51
N ASP A 290 -29.76 -9.86 3.52
CA ASP A 290 -30.62 -9.10 2.60
C ASP A 290 -30.72 -7.60 2.98
#